data_AF-A0A0L7QTT9-F1
#
_entry.id   AF-A0A0L7QTT9-F1
#
_cell.length_a   1.000
_cell.length_b   1.000
_cell.length_c   1.000
_cell.angle_alpha   90.00
_cell.angle_beta   90.00
_cell.angle_gamma   90.00
#
_symmetry.space_group_name_H-M   'P 1'
#
loop_
_entity.id
_entity.type
_entity.pdbx_description
1 polymer ?
#
loop_
_entity_poly.entity_id
_entity_poly.type
_entity_poly.pdbx_seq_one_letter_code
_entity_poly.pdbx_strand_id
1 'polypeptide(L)'
;MEAVPLLLDCCNIDARNPLIMQWTILALRNLCEDNPANQEIIRNYTRVGVVENSVLQEMGVTLHEDEEGRKMGIVPLPREEKS
;
A
#
# COMPACT_ATOMS: atom_id res chain seq x y z
N MET A 1 6.91 15.27 14.25
CA MET A 1 5.77 14.40 13.90
C MET A 1 5.52 14.67 12.44
N GLU A 2 5.92 13.76 11.57
CA GLU A 2 5.84 13.96 10.12
C GLU A 2 4.38 13.74 9.69
N ALA A 3 3.73 14.77 9.13
CA ALA A 3 2.32 14.69 8.72
C ALA A 3 2.12 13.82 7.47
N VAL A 4 3.10 13.79 6.56
CA VAL A 4 3.04 13.04 5.30
C VAL A 4 2.90 11.52 5.54
N PRO A 5 3.76 10.84 6.34
CA PRO A 5 3.64 9.40 6.60
C PRO A 5 2.31 9.02 7.27
N LEU A 6 1.86 9.81 8.25
CA LEU A 6 0.62 9.54 8.97
C LEU A 6 -0.61 9.62 8.06
N LEU A 7 -0.63 10.57 7.13
CA LEU A 7 -1.69 10.63 6.12
C LEU A 7 -1.59 9.44 5.17
N LEU A 8 -0.39 9.06 4.71
CA LEU A 8 -0.23 7.92 3.81
C LEU A 8 -0.74 6.60 4.40
N ASP A 9 -0.63 6.39 5.72
CA ASP A 9 -1.20 5.21 6.39
C ASP A 9 -2.73 5.14 6.28
N CYS A 10 -3.39 6.29 6.12
CA CYS A 10 -4.84 6.41 5.98
C CYS A 10 -5.33 6.31 4.52
N CYS A 11 -4.42 6.15 3.54
CA CYS A 11 -4.75 5.97 2.13
C CYS A 11 -5.12 4.52 1.76
N ASN A 12 -5.48 3.71 2.76
CA ASN A 12 -5.96 2.34 2.55
C ASN A 12 -7.47 2.30 2.34
N ILE A 13 -7.94 1.30 1.59
CA ILE A 13 -9.38 1.05 1.39
C ILE A 13 -9.96 0.53 2.71
N ASP A 14 -10.67 1.38 3.46
CA ASP A 14 -11.48 0.98 4.62
C ASP A 14 -12.96 0.89 4.21
N ALA A 15 -13.49 -0.32 4.14
CA ALA A 15 -14.89 -0.58 3.78
C ALA A 15 -15.90 0.04 4.77
N ARG A 16 -15.49 0.29 6.03
CA ARG A 16 -16.35 0.91 7.06
C ARG A 16 -16.36 2.42 6.94
N ASN A 17 -15.30 3.01 6.38
CA ASN A 17 -15.10 4.44 6.29
C ASN A 17 -14.60 4.83 4.88
N PRO A 18 -15.42 4.64 3.83
CA PRO A 18 -14.98 4.80 2.44
C PRO A 18 -14.51 6.22 2.09
N LEU A 19 -14.93 7.22 2.89
CA LEU A 19 -14.55 8.62 2.68
C LEU A 19 -13.20 8.99 3.28
N ILE A 20 -12.66 8.23 4.26
CA ILE A 20 -11.37 8.56 4.90
C ILE A 20 -10.27 8.64 3.85
N MET A 21 -10.21 7.67 2.94
CA MET A 21 -9.23 7.68 1.84
C MET A 21 -9.33 8.96 1.00
N GLN A 22 -10.54 9.40 0.64
CA GLN A 22 -10.73 10.60 -0.18
C GLN A 22 -10.30 11.88 0.55
N TRP A 23 -10.67 12.02 1.82
CA TRP A 23 -10.25 13.16 2.64
C TRP A 23 -8.75 13.19 2.87
N THR A 24 -8.14 12.04 3.10
CA THR A 24 -6.69 11.90 3.24
C THR A 24 -5.96 12.29 1.95
N ILE A 25 -6.44 11.86 0.77
CA ILE A 25 -5.88 12.26 -0.52
C ILE A 25 -5.97 13.78 -0.69
N LEU A 26 -7.10 14.40 -0.33
CA LEU A 26 -7.26 15.84 -0.40
C LEU A 26 -6.29 16.58 0.53
N ALA A 27 -6.16 16.12 1.77
CA ALA A 27 -5.24 16.69 2.74
C ALA A 27 -3.78 16.56 2.27
N LEU A 28 -3.40 15.40 1.72
CA LEU A 28 -2.07 15.15 1.17
C LEU A 28 -1.78 16.04 -0.04
N ARG A 29 -2.74 16.22 -0.95
CA ARG A 29 -2.62 17.17 -2.07
C ARG A 29 -2.28 18.57 -1.57
N ASN A 30 -3.07 19.07 -0.61
CA ASN A 30 -2.88 20.41 -0.07
C ASN A 30 -1.56 20.56 0.70
N LEU A 31 -1.10 19.48 1.36
CA LEU A 31 0.18 19.45 2.05
C LEU A 31 1.37 19.50 1.07
N CYS A 32 1.21 18.97 -0.13
CA CYS A 32 2.24 18.92 -1.17
C CYS A 32 2.16 20.07 -2.19
N GLU A 33 1.03 20.79 -2.26
CA GLU A 33 0.85 21.95 -3.13
C GLU A 33 1.86 23.04 -2.77
N ASP A 34 2.65 23.48 -3.77
CA ASP A 34 3.75 24.44 -3.62
C ASP A 34 4.81 24.11 -2.54
N ASN A 35 4.88 22.85 -2.10
CA ASN A 35 5.83 22.41 -1.08
C ASN A 35 6.76 21.30 -1.60
N PRO A 36 7.93 21.64 -2.17
CA PRO A 36 8.86 20.66 -2.71
C PRO A 36 9.46 19.75 -1.64
N ALA A 37 9.59 20.20 -0.38
CA ALA A 37 10.10 19.37 0.70
C ALA A 37 9.14 18.20 1.01
N ASN A 38 7.84 18.48 1.08
CA ASN A 38 6.83 17.44 1.28
C ASN A 38 6.70 16.51 0.07
N GLN A 39 6.84 17.03 -1.15
CA GLN A 39 6.90 16.20 -2.35
C GLN A 39 8.11 15.26 -2.35
N GLU A 40 9.26 15.74 -1.87
CA GLU A 40 10.48 14.96 -1.80
C GLU A 40 10.36 13.79 -0.81
N ILE A 41 9.65 13.97 0.30
CA ILE A 41 9.32 12.88 1.22
C ILE A 41 8.61 11.75 0.45
N ILE A 42 7.57 12.08 -0.34
CA ILE A 42 6.82 11.10 -1.13
C ILE A 42 7.70 10.45 -2.21
N ARG A 43 8.56 11.23 -2.88
CA ARG A 43 9.46 10.71 -3.92
C ARG A 43 10.46 9.67 -3.40
N ASN A 44 10.88 9.80 -2.14
CA ASN A 44 11.82 8.87 -1.52
C ASN A 44 11.14 7.57 -1.04
N TYR A 45 9.81 7.48 -1.05
CA TYR A 45 9.14 6.22 -0.78
C TYR A 45 9.41 5.22 -1.90
N THR A 46 9.95 4.07 -1.50
CA THR A 46 10.16 2.93 -2.38
C THR A 46 9.24 1.80 -1.93
N ARG A 47 8.69 1.07 -2.90
CA ARG A 47 7.92 -0.13 -2.62
C ARG A 47 8.83 -1.19 -1.99
N VAL A 48 8.46 -1.68 -0.82
CA VAL A 48 9.24 -2.70 -0.08
C VAL A 48 8.77 -4.12 -0.40
N GLY A 49 7.50 -4.31 -0.79
CA GLY A 49 6.97 -5.61 -1.24
C GLY A 49 5.45 -5.72 -1.08
N VAL A 50 4.93 -6.93 -1.29
CA VAL A 50 3.54 -7.31 -1.05
C VAL A 50 3.35 -7.66 0.42
N VAL A 51 2.28 -7.12 1.02
CA VAL A 51 1.89 -7.47 2.39
C VAL A 51 1.13 -8.79 2.35
N GLU A 52 1.51 -9.73 3.22
CA GLU A 52 0.75 -10.96 3.42
C GLU A 52 -0.65 -10.62 3.94
N ASN A 53 -1.67 -11.11 3.24
CA ASN A 53 -3.06 -10.88 3.61
C ASN A 53 -3.68 -12.21 4.04
N SER A 54 -4.08 -12.29 5.30
CA SER A 54 -4.68 -13.50 5.89
C SER A 54 -5.92 -13.98 5.13
N VAL A 55 -6.72 -13.07 4.57
CA VAL A 55 -7.90 -13.39 3.77
C VAL A 55 -7.50 -14.08 2.46
N LEU A 56 -6.41 -13.64 1.82
CA LEU A 56 -5.91 -14.27 0.59
C LEU A 56 -5.38 -15.68 0.89
N GLN A 57 -4.66 -15.85 2.00
CA GLN A 57 -4.17 -17.16 2.44
C GLN A 57 -5.31 -18.13 2.76
N GLU A 58 -6.37 -17.67 3.44
CA GLU A 58 -7.60 -18.46 3.67
C GLU A 58 -8.26 -18.91 2.36
N MET A 59 -8.16 -18.09 1.31
CA MET A 59 -8.63 -18.42 -0.03
C MET A 59 -7.65 -19.31 -0.83
N GLY A 60 -6.52 -19.72 -0.25
CA GLY A 60 -5.51 -20.55 -0.91
C GLY A 60 -4.73 -19.83 -2.00
N VAL A 61 -4.65 -18.49 -1.93
CA VAL A 61 -3.92 -17.65 -2.89
C VAL A 61 -2.97 -16.69 -2.18
N THR A 62 -1.98 -16.19 -2.91
CA THR A 62 -1.07 -15.15 -2.44
C THR A 62 -0.80 -14.13 -3.54
N LEU A 63 -0.25 -12.98 -3.16
CA LEU A 63 0.21 -11.97 -4.12
C LEU A 63 1.63 -12.33 -4.55
N HIS A 64 1.84 -12.38 -5.85
CA HIS A 64 3.16 -12.56 -6.45
C HIS A 64 3.55 -11.29 -7.20
N GLU A 65 4.77 -10.81 -6.96
CA GLU A 65 5.39 -9.75 -7.73
C GLU A 65 6.30 -10.35 -8.80
N ASP A 66 6.34 -9.76 -9.99
CA ASP A 66 7.41 -10.09 -10.94
C ASP A 66 8.78 -9.66 -10.39
N GLU A 67 9.87 -10.21 -10.95
CA GLU A 67 11.25 -9.92 -10.52
C GLU A 67 11.62 -8.43 -10.60
N GLU A 68 10.81 -7.63 -11.30
CA GLU A 68 11.02 -6.20 -11.52
C GLU A 68 10.09 -5.32 -10.67
N GLY A 69 9.22 -5.92 -9.85
CA GLY A 69 8.24 -5.22 -9.01
C GLY A 69 7.21 -4.40 -9.80
N ARG A 70 6.97 -4.69 -11.09
CA ARG A 70 6.10 -3.88 -11.98
C ARG A 70 4.70 -4.44 -12.10
N LYS A 71 4.53 -5.75 -11.99
CA LYS A 71 3.23 -6.42 -12.03
C LYS A 71 2.94 -7.16 -10.73
N MET A 72 1.72 -6.99 -10.25
CA MET A 72 1.13 -7.81 -9.19
C MET A 72 0.16 -8.81 -9.80
N GLY A 73 0.31 -10.07 -9.44
CA GLY A 73 -0.61 -11.15 -9.80
C GLY A 73 -1.11 -11.89 -8.55
N ILE A 74 -2.29 -12.49 -8.66
CA ILE A 74 -2.77 -13.46 -7.68
C ILE A 74 -2.31 -14.83 -8.16
N VAL A 75 -1.58 -15.55 -7.32
CA VAL A 75 -1.10 -16.92 -7.60
C VAL A 75 -1.59 -17.88 -6.53
N PRO A 76 -1.71 -19.18 -6.82
CA PRO A 76 -2.00 -20.19 -5.80
C PRO A 76 -0.95 -20.18 -4.69
N LEU A 77 -1.38 -20.40 -3.45
CA LEU A 77 -0.49 -20.54 -2.31
C LEU A 77 0.37 -21.83 -2.48
N PRO A 78 1.70 -21.76 -2.39
CA PRO A 78 2.55 -22.95 -2.44
C PRO A 78 2.13 -23.93 -1.32
N ARG A 79 1.91 -25.20 -1.67
CA ARG A 79 1.70 -26.24 -0.66
C ARG A 79 3.04 -26.51 0.02
N GLU A 80 3.11 -26.32 1.33
CA GLU A 80 4.22 -26.89 2.10
C GLU A 80 4.16 -28.42 1.98
N GLU A 81 5.11 -29.01 1.27
CA GLU A 81 5.36 -30.44 1.35
C GLU A 81 5.81 -30.73 2.78
N LYS A 82 4.89 -31.28 3.60
CA LYS A 82 5.22 -31.83 4.90
C LYS A 82 6.26 -32.94 4.69
N SER A 83 7.52 -32.62 4.99
CA SER A 83 8.60 -33.59 5.11
C SER A 83 8.56 -34.30 6.46
#